data_AF-A0A2E2WM86-F1
#
_entry.id   AF-A0A2E2WM86-F1
#
_cell.length_a   1.000
_cell.length_b   1.000
_cell.length_c   1.000
_cell.angle_alpha   90.00
_cell.angle_beta   90.00
_cell.angle_gamma   90.00
#
_symmetry.space_group_name_H-M   'P 1'
#
loop_
_entity.id
_entity.type
_entity.pdbx_description
1 polymer ?
#
loop_
_entity_poly.entity_id
_entity_poly.type
_entity_poly.pdbx_seq_one_letter_code
_entity_poly.pdbx_strand_id
1 'polypeptide(L)'
;MQKIFNAEFVLLDKRDYVHATSMIEQLFKASVFWRLGSIRSYELKIHRPLYSQGKYLLLNESGDESKHDVVASFNVTTDKEEYKIVLISTDQGELIRKEYDENGLVAKANYDPASRSIRLPVSGIKQFANIVISLNKALLSNACPGKNGKWYCRRIKLDWSVVEGRLGVAELVLQLSKMLGDHDSKSNVMLDEINVGWVYFSRRKP
;
A
#
# COMPACT_ATOMS: atom_id res chain seq x y z
N MET A 1 -22.03 4.49 -17.26
CA MET A 1 -21.55 5.80 -16.83
C MET A 1 -20.36 5.57 -15.90
N GLN A 2 -19.18 6.09 -16.24
CA GLN A 2 -17.96 5.94 -15.43
C GLN A 2 -18.11 6.80 -14.17
N LYS A 3 -17.97 6.21 -12.98
CA LYS A 3 -17.96 6.99 -11.73
C LYS A 3 -16.56 7.52 -11.47
N ILE A 4 -16.46 8.79 -11.09
CA ILE A 4 -15.18 9.49 -10.86
C ILE A 4 -15.13 9.96 -9.41
N PHE A 5 -13.95 9.89 -8.79
CA PHE A 5 -13.67 10.46 -7.47
C PHE A 5 -12.34 11.22 -7.54
N ASN A 6 -12.36 12.53 -7.26
CA ASN A 6 -11.15 13.33 -7.20
C ASN A 6 -10.46 13.09 -5.85
N ALA A 7 -9.21 12.67 -5.89
CA ALA A 7 -8.44 12.34 -4.70
C ALA A 7 -7.73 13.58 -4.16
N GLU A 8 -7.57 13.62 -2.84
CA GLU A 8 -6.75 14.64 -2.16
C GLU A 8 -5.51 13.97 -1.58
N PHE A 9 -4.49 13.79 -2.41
CA PHE A 9 -3.23 13.19 -2.00
C PHE A 9 -2.35 14.15 -1.21
N VAL A 10 -1.53 13.55 -0.36
CA VAL A 10 -0.52 14.25 0.43
C VAL A 10 0.85 13.63 0.23
N LEU A 11 1.89 14.46 0.31
CA LEU A 11 3.27 14.00 0.39
C LEU A 11 3.63 13.69 1.84
N LEU A 12 4.15 12.49 2.10
CA LEU A 12 4.55 12.08 3.45
C LEU A 12 6.02 12.40 3.70
N ASP A 13 6.28 13.21 4.71
CA ASP A 13 7.61 13.68 5.12
C ASP A 13 8.40 14.27 3.93
N LYS A 14 9.65 13.88 3.66
CA LYS A 14 10.51 14.45 2.61
C LYS A 14 10.27 13.86 1.20
N ARG A 15 9.21 13.08 1.02
CA ARG A 15 8.91 12.44 -0.28
C ARG A 15 8.47 13.48 -1.31
N ASP A 16 8.86 13.27 -2.55
CA ASP A 16 8.48 14.04 -3.73
C ASP A 16 7.34 13.37 -4.52
N TYR A 17 6.95 12.15 -4.17
CA TYR A 17 5.88 11.39 -4.82
C TYR A 17 4.77 11.00 -3.83
N VAL A 18 3.55 10.81 -4.36
CA VAL A 18 2.40 10.29 -3.61
C VAL A 18 2.67 8.86 -3.18
N HIS A 19 2.66 8.63 -1.87
CA HIS A 19 2.95 7.32 -1.30
C HIS A 19 1.74 6.37 -1.45
N ALA A 20 2.02 5.08 -1.62
CA ALA A 20 0.99 4.03 -1.77
C ALA A 20 -0.06 4.05 -0.65
N THR A 21 0.31 4.49 0.55
CA THR A 21 -0.59 4.61 1.70
C THR A 21 -1.62 5.72 1.51
N SER A 22 -1.22 6.86 0.94
CA SER A 22 -2.14 7.94 0.59
C SER A 22 -3.08 7.49 -0.54
N MET A 23 -2.58 6.69 -1.49
CA MET A 23 -3.41 6.05 -2.52
C MET A 23 -4.44 5.06 -1.93
N ILE A 24 -4.08 4.30 -0.90
CA ILE A 24 -5.02 3.40 -0.24
C ILE A 24 -6.03 4.20 0.59
N GLU A 25 -5.61 5.20 1.36
CA GLU A 25 -6.52 6.02 2.16
C GLU A 25 -7.60 6.69 1.29
N GLN A 26 -7.20 7.28 0.16
CA GLN A 26 -8.14 7.91 -0.77
C GLN A 26 -9.03 6.89 -1.50
N LEU A 27 -8.57 5.66 -1.72
CA LEU A 27 -9.42 4.56 -2.22
C LEU A 27 -10.57 4.25 -1.26
N PHE A 28 -10.31 4.19 0.05
CA PHE A 28 -11.36 3.95 1.05
C PHE A 28 -12.39 5.11 1.08
N LYS A 29 -11.97 6.34 0.83
CA LYS A 29 -12.90 7.48 0.67
C LYS A 29 -13.71 7.34 -0.63
N ALA A 30 -13.07 6.95 -1.72
CA ALA A 30 -13.73 6.73 -3.01
C ALA A 30 -14.79 5.62 -2.93
N SER A 31 -14.50 4.51 -2.24
CA SER A 31 -15.45 3.40 -2.07
C SER A 31 -16.71 3.79 -1.30
N VAL A 32 -16.56 4.61 -0.25
CA VAL A 32 -17.67 5.22 0.49
C VAL A 32 -18.47 6.15 -0.41
N PHE A 33 -17.80 7.03 -1.16
CA PHE A 33 -18.45 7.97 -2.08
C PHE A 33 -19.29 7.25 -3.16
N TRP A 34 -18.78 6.16 -3.73
CA TRP A 34 -19.50 5.37 -4.73
C TRP A 34 -20.51 4.37 -4.15
N ARG A 35 -20.55 4.23 -2.81
CA ARG A 35 -21.42 3.31 -2.06
C ARG A 35 -21.20 1.84 -2.42
N LEU A 36 -19.93 1.46 -2.61
CA LEU A 36 -19.53 0.10 -3.03
C LEU A 36 -19.78 -0.96 -1.95
N GLY A 37 -20.01 -0.56 -0.70
CA GLY A 37 -20.09 -1.47 0.44
C GLY A 37 -18.76 -1.55 1.20
N SER A 38 -18.66 -2.51 2.11
CA SER A 38 -17.48 -2.69 2.97
C SER A 38 -16.37 -3.39 2.20
N ILE A 39 -15.17 -2.80 2.16
CA ILE A 39 -14.01 -3.44 1.52
C ILE A 39 -13.62 -4.68 2.32
N ARG A 40 -13.64 -5.84 1.67
CA ARG A 40 -13.20 -7.13 2.22
C ARG A 40 -11.76 -7.44 1.86
N SER A 41 -11.33 -7.10 0.65
CA SER A 41 -9.93 -7.21 0.27
C SER A 41 -9.59 -6.17 -0.79
N TYR A 42 -8.31 -5.85 -0.92
CA TYR A 42 -7.83 -5.04 -2.03
C TYR A 42 -6.44 -5.49 -2.49
N GLU A 43 -6.17 -5.30 -3.77
CA GLU A 43 -4.85 -5.38 -4.37
C GLU A 43 -4.56 -4.07 -5.10
N LEU A 44 -3.52 -3.36 -4.68
CA LEU A 44 -2.96 -2.20 -5.36
C LEU A 44 -1.77 -2.62 -6.21
N LYS A 45 -1.71 -2.19 -7.47
CA LYS A 45 -0.54 -2.28 -8.36
C LYS A 45 -0.15 -0.89 -8.84
N ILE A 46 1.10 -0.49 -8.61
CA ILE A 46 1.64 0.82 -8.99
C ILE A 46 2.49 0.66 -10.25
N HIS A 47 2.04 1.26 -11.35
CA HIS A 47 2.74 1.20 -12.63
C HIS A 47 3.87 2.22 -12.68
N ARG A 48 3.59 3.46 -12.24
CA ARG A 48 4.55 4.57 -12.18
C ARG A 48 4.33 5.46 -10.95
N PRO A 49 5.36 6.20 -10.48
CA PRO A 49 5.17 7.21 -9.43
C PRO A 49 4.20 8.31 -9.86
N LEU A 50 3.52 8.90 -8.88
CA LEU A 50 2.62 10.04 -9.05
C LEU A 50 3.20 11.27 -8.35
N TYR A 51 3.36 12.36 -9.09
CA TYR A 51 3.96 13.62 -8.64
C TYR A 51 2.95 14.77 -8.60
N SER A 52 1.66 14.48 -8.79
CA SER A 52 0.56 15.45 -8.78
C SER A 52 -0.66 14.86 -8.06
N GLN A 53 -1.77 15.60 -8.03
CA GLN A 53 -3.05 15.02 -7.62
C GLN A 53 -3.52 13.95 -8.64
N GLY A 54 -4.60 13.25 -8.29
CA GLY A 54 -5.18 12.28 -9.20
C GLY A 54 -6.67 12.07 -8.97
N LYS A 55 -7.26 11.29 -9.85
CA LYS A 55 -8.66 10.86 -9.73
C LYS A 55 -8.79 9.37 -9.94
N TYR A 56 -9.66 8.78 -9.16
CA TYR A 56 -10.04 7.38 -9.31
C TYR A 56 -11.19 7.28 -10.30
N LEU A 57 -11.11 6.28 -11.17
CA LEU A 57 -12.15 5.92 -12.10
C LEU A 57 -12.60 4.50 -11.75
N LEU A 58 -13.89 4.35 -11.42
CA LEU A 58 -14.52 3.04 -11.32
C LEU A 58 -14.80 2.54 -12.74
N LEU A 59 -14.13 1.46 -13.13
CA LEU A 59 -14.33 0.85 -14.43
C LEU A 59 -15.55 -0.08 -14.38
N ASN A 60 -16.40 0.01 -15.39
CA ASN A 60 -17.45 -0.99 -15.61
C ASN A 60 -16.80 -2.27 -16.19
N GLU A 61 -17.53 -3.39 -16.24
CA GLU A 61 -17.04 -4.68 -16.78
C GLU A 61 -16.37 -4.57 -18.17
N SER A 62 -16.78 -3.60 -18.98
CA SER A 62 -16.27 -3.34 -20.34
C SER A 62 -15.23 -2.19 -20.41
N GLY A 63 -14.80 -1.66 -19.26
CA GLY A 63 -13.86 -0.55 -19.17
C GLY A 63 -12.43 -1.00 -19.50
N ASP A 64 -11.91 -0.53 -20.63
CA ASP A 64 -10.54 -0.81 -21.05
C ASP A 64 -9.54 0.16 -20.37
N GLU A 65 -8.62 -0.40 -19.59
CA GLU A 65 -7.52 0.34 -18.96
C GLU A 65 -6.61 1.02 -19.99
N SER A 66 -6.51 0.47 -21.21
CA SER A 66 -5.59 0.94 -22.26
C SER A 66 -5.89 2.39 -22.69
N LYS A 67 -7.10 2.88 -22.44
CA LYS A 67 -7.55 4.22 -22.82
C LYS A 67 -7.08 5.32 -21.87
N HIS A 68 -6.40 4.96 -20.80
CA HIS A 68 -6.02 5.88 -19.75
C HIS A 68 -4.52 5.76 -19.43
N ASP A 69 -3.86 6.88 -19.14
CA ASP A 69 -2.50 6.86 -18.58
C ASP A 69 -2.55 6.48 -17.09
N VAL A 70 -2.70 5.17 -16.86
CA VAL A 70 -2.92 4.59 -15.53
C VAL A 70 -1.65 4.66 -14.68
N VAL A 71 -1.74 5.38 -13.57
CA VAL A 71 -0.70 5.47 -12.53
C VAL A 71 -0.68 4.19 -11.70
N ALA A 72 -1.87 3.77 -11.25
CA ALA A 72 -2.07 2.62 -10.39
C ALA A 72 -3.44 1.98 -10.67
N SER A 73 -3.52 0.67 -10.48
CA SER A 73 -4.77 -0.09 -10.55
C SER A 73 -5.06 -0.75 -9.22
N PHE A 74 -6.35 -0.91 -8.94
CA PHE A 74 -6.89 -1.54 -7.76
C PHE A 74 -7.90 -2.60 -8.17
N ASN A 75 -7.73 -3.81 -7.64
CA ASN A 75 -8.80 -4.81 -7.58
C ASN A 75 -9.35 -4.78 -6.16
N VAL A 76 -10.64 -4.48 -6.00
CA VAL A 76 -11.28 -4.32 -4.70
C VAL A 76 -12.44 -5.29 -4.59
N THR A 77 -12.38 -6.21 -3.63
CA THR A 77 -13.50 -7.08 -3.28
C THR A 77 -14.27 -6.41 -2.14
N THR A 78 -15.58 -6.27 -2.30
CA THR A 78 -16.49 -5.76 -1.27
C THR A 78 -17.42 -6.87 -0.77
N ASP A 79 -18.30 -6.55 0.15
CA ASP A 79 -19.43 -7.41 0.54
C ASP A 79 -20.51 -7.55 -0.56
N LYS A 80 -20.46 -6.74 -1.62
CA LYS A 80 -21.41 -6.79 -2.73
C LYS A 80 -20.84 -7.52 -3.94
N GLU A 81 -19.70 -7.05 -4.42
CA GLU A 81 -19.07 -7.51 -5.67
C GLU A 81 -17.59 -7.12 -5.74
N GLU A 82 -16.95 -7.49 -6.85
CA GLU A 82 -15.58 -7.09 -7.17
C GLU A 82 -15.56 -5.90 -8.12
N TYR A 83 -14.66 -4.96 -7.84
CA TYR A 83 -14.50 -3.73 -8.60
C TYR A 83 -13.07 -3.58 -9.09
N LYS A 84 -12.96 -3.12 -10.33
CA LYS A 84 -11.71 -2.65 -10.92
C LYS A 84 -11.70 -1.13 -10.93
N ILE A 85 -10.69 -0.55 -10.28
CA ILE A 85 -10.55 0.90 -10.13
C ILE A 85 -9.17 1.29 -10.62
N VAL A 86 -9.09 2.35 -11.42
CA VAL A 86 -7.81 2.92 -11.86
C VAL A 86 -7.61 4.31 -11.31
N LEU A 87 -6.36 4.64 -11.00
CA LEU A 87 -5.91 5.97 -10.63
C LEU A 87 -5.18 6.58 -11.81
N ILE A 88 -5.55 7.80 -12.18
CA ILE A 88 -4.88 8.60 -13.19
C ILE A 88 -4.42 9.94 -12.61
N SER A 89 -3.33 10.48 -13.13
CA SER A 89 -2.84 11.81 -12.74
C SER A 89 -3.77 12.92 -13.21
N THR A 90 -3.79 14.01 -12.46
CA THR A 90 -4.46 15.25 -12.83
C THR A 90 -3.51 16.43 -12.61
N ASP A 91 -3.68 17.48 -13.39
CA ASP A 91 -2.91 18.72 -13.26
C ASP A 91 -3.57 19.74 -12.33
N GLN A 92 -4.66 19.34 -11.66
CA GLN A 92 -5.45 20.20 -10.78
C GLN A 92 -5.11 19.97 -9.31
N GLY A 93 -4.94 21.07 -8.57
CA GLY A 93 -4.70 21.06 -7.13
C GLY A 93 -3.23 20.88 -6.76
N GLU A 94 -2.89 21.35 -5.56
CA GLU A 94 -1.54 21.26 -5.02
C GLU A 94 -1.39 20.06 -4.09
N LEU A 95 -0.21 19.46 -4.08
CA LEU A 95 0.14 18.42 -3.11
C LEU A 95 0.59 19.09 -1.81
N ILE A 96 -0.14 18.85 -0.73
CA ILE A 96 0.27 19.29 0.61
C ILE A 96 1.21 18.28 1.25
N ARG A 97 2.17 18.78 2.05
CA ARG A 97 3.11 17.95 2.80
C ARG A 97 2.58 17.70 4.20
N LYS A 98 2.70 16.46 4.66
CA LYS A 98 2.32 16.03 6.00
C LYS A 98 3.51 15.36 6.68
N GLU A 99 3.80 15.77 7.91
CA GLU A 99 4.83 15.13 8.72
C GLU A 99 4.49 13.66 9.00
N TYR A 100 5.51 12.82 8.99
CA TYR A 100 5.37 11.40 9.24
C TYR A 100 6.65 10.83 9.89
N ASP A 101 6.54 10.44 11.16
CA ASP A 101 7.63 9.82 11.90
C ASP A 101 7.75 8.32 11.60
N GLU A 102 8.29 7.99 10.42
CA GLU A 102 8.58 6.62 10.02
C GLU A 102 9.62 5.96 10.93
N ASN A 103 10.57 6.74 11.44
CA ASN A 103 11.68 6.23 12.26
C ASN A 103 11.19 5.81 13.64
N GLY A 104 10.35 6.61 14.30
CA GLY A 104 9.77 6.27 15.58
C GLY A 104 8.83 5.06 15.52
N LEU A 105 8.19 4.82 14.37
CA LEU A 105 7.44 3.59 14.13
C LEU A 105 8.37 2.37 14.03
N VAL A 106 9.41 2.46 13.19
CA VAL A 106 10.35 1.35 12.94
C VAL A 106 11.19 1.02 14.18
N ALA A 107 11.53 2.00 15.00
CA ALA A 107 12.31 1.80 16.22
C ALA A 107 11.64 0.90 17.26
N LYS A 108 10.32 0.71 17.18
CA LYS A 108 9.55 -0.17 18.07
C LYS A 108 9.47 -1.61 17.56
N ALA A 109 9.95 -1.86 16.35
CA ALA A 109 9.86 -3.16 15.72
C ALA A 109 11.07 -4.03 16.05
N ASN A 110 10.84 -5.34 16.18
CA ASN A 110 11.89 -6.33 16.42
C ASN A 110 12.22 -7.08 15.13
N TYR A 111 13.46 -6.99 14.67
CA TYR A 111 13.94 -7.72 13.51
C TYR A 111 14.60 -9.04 13.93
N ASP A 112 14.17 -10.14 13.30
CA ASP A 112 14.76 -11.46 13.46
C ASP A 112 15.49 -11.85 12.16
N PRO A 113 16.84 -11.86 12.17
CA PRO A 113 17.64 -12.26 11.01
C PRO A 113 17.45 -13.73 10.62
N ALA A 114 17.21 -14.62 11.58
CA ALA A 114 17.14 -16.06 11.33
C ALA A 114 15.89 -16.42 10.51
N SER A 115 14.74 -15.85 10.88
CA SER A 115 13.48 -16.01 10.14
C SER A 115 13.28 -14.98 9.02
N ARG A 116 14.20 -14.02 8.86
CA ARG A 116 14.09 -12.86 7.95
C ARG A 116 12.74 -12.16 8.11
N SER A 117 12.38 -11.88 9.35
CA SER A 117 11.11 -11.26 9.70
C SER A 117 11.28 -10.01 10.54
N ILE A 118 10.27 -9.15 10.52
CA ILE A 118 10.16 -8.00 11.42
C ILE A 118 8.78 -8.02 12.08
N ARG A 119 8.75 -7.77 13.39
CA ARG A 119 7.56 -7.87 14.22
C ARG A 119 7.24 -6.54 14.88
N LEU A 120 5.97 -6.19 14.98
CA LEU A 120 5.51 -5.01 15.70
C LEU A 120 4.16 -5.30 16.37
N PRO A 121 4.02 -5.10 17.68
CA PRO A 121 2.72 -5.05 18.32
C PRO A 121 1.92 -3.88 17.76
N VAL A 122 0.75 -4.16 17.18
CA VAL A 122 -0.15 -3.15 16.62
C VAL A 122 -1.43 -3.10 17.43
N SER A 123 -1.99 -1.90 17.56
CA SER A 123 -3.30 -1.68 18.16
C SER A 123 -4.13 -0.80 17.24
N GLY A 124 -5.33 -1.28 16.90
CA GLY A 124 -6.27 -0.58 16.03
C GLY A 124 -5.89 -0.54 14.55
N ILE A 125 -6.78 0.06 13.75
CA ILE A 125 -6.76 0.03 12.28
C ILE A 125 -6.01 1.19 11.62
N LYS A 126 -5.83 2.29 12.37
CA LYS A 126 -5.41 3.55 11.79
C LYS A 126 -4.02 3.36 11.19
N GLN A 127 -3.93 3.60 9.88
CA GLN A 127 -2.68 3.54 9.12
C GLN A 127 -2.07 2.13 8.98
N PHE A 128 -2.86 1.05 9.06
CA PHE A 128 -2.32 -0.33 8.92
C PHE A 128 -1.45 -0.53 7.67
N ALA A 129 -1.92 -0.09 6.49
CA ALA A 129 -1.14 -0.15 5.26
C ALA A 129 0.18 0.65 5.34
N ASN A 130 0.19 1.74 6.11
CA ASN A 130 1.38 2.54 6.37
C ASN A 130 2.39 1.79 7.22
N ILE A 131 1.91 1.12 8.27
CA ILE A 131 2.74 0.27 9.12
C ILE A 131 3.37 -0.85 8.29
N VAL A 132 2.57 -1.57 7.49
CA VAL A 132 3.05 -2.63 6.61
C VAL A 132 4.15 -2.12 5.65
N ILE A 133 3.93 -0.97 5.00
CA ILE A 133 4.90 -0.44 4.03
C ILE A 133 6.18 0.03 4.72
N SER A 134 6.09 0.71 5.87
CA SER A 134 7.25 1.18 6.62
C SER A 134 8.06 0.03 7.22
N LEU A 135 7.41 -0.94 7.86
CA LEU A 135 8.08 -2.14 8.35
C LEU A 135 8.73 -2.93 7.23
N ASN A 136 8.12 -3.02 6.04
CA ASN A 136 8.73 -3.76 4.96
C ASN A 136 10.00 -3.08 4.43
N LYS A 137 10.04 -1.73 4.39
CA LYS A 137 11.30 -1.02 4.08
C LYS A 137 12.38 -1.33 5.10
N ALA A 138 12.04 -1.32 6.39
CA ALA A 138 12.98 -1.65 7.46
C ALA A 138 13.49 -3.10 7.34
N LEU A 139 12.59 -4.06 7.09
CA LEU A 139 12.94 -5.45 6.82
C LEU A 139 13.94 -5.57 5.67
N LEU A 140 13.69 -4.91 4.54
CA LEU A 140 14.55 -4.98 3.37
C LEU A 140 15.91 -4.30 3.58
N SER A 141 15.94 -3.17 4.29
CA SER A 141 17.19 -2.50 4.66
C SER A 141 18.07 -3.38 5.54
N ASN A 142 17.48 -4.13 6.49
CA ASN A 142 18.21 -5.07 7.33
C ASN A 142 18.61 -6.36 6.60
N ALA A 143 17.74 -6.89 5.73
CA ALA A 143 18.00 -8.12 4.99
C ALA A 143 18.98 -7.96 3.81
N CYS A 144 19.21 -6.73 3.34
CA CYS A 144 20.10 -6.42 2.23
C CYS A 144 21.08 -5.28 2.58
N PRO A 145 21.95 -5.48 3.60
CA PRO A 145 22.87 -4.44 4.04
C PRO A 145 23.87 -4.07 2.93
N GLY A 146 24.27 -2.80 2.86
CA GLY A 146 25.27 -2.31 1.91
C GLY A 146 24.78 -2.09 0.48
N LYS A 147 23.47 -2.19 0.22
CA LYS A 147 22.89 -1.87 -1.09
C LYS A 147 22.33 -0.44 -1.11
N ASN A 148 22.85 0.38 -2.03
CA ASN A 148 22.36 1.74 -2.26
C ASN A 148 21.05 1.73 -3.06
N GLY A 149 20.15 2.67 -2.75
CA GLY A 149 18.89 2.90 -3.47
C GLY A 149 17.65 2.90 -2.57
N LYS A 150 16.56 3.51 -3.05
CA LYS A 150 15.28 3.57 -2.33
C LYS A 150 14.40 2.37 -2.70
N TRP A 151 13.75 1.79 -1.71
CA TRP A 151 12.75 0.74 -1.88
C TRP A 151 11.36 1.36 -2.11
N TYR A 152 10.73 0.99 -3.23
CA TYR A 152 9.40 1.47 -3.64
C TYR A 152 8.40 0.34 -3.59
N CYS A 153 7.26 0.55 -2.93
CA CYS A 153 6.14 -0.38 -3.00
C CYS A 153 5.60 -0.44 -4.44
N ARG A 154 5.55 -1.64 -5.02
CA ARG A 154 5.03 -1.87 -6.39
C ARG A 154 3.67 -2.53 -6.39
N ARG A 155 3.42 -3.39 -5.41
CA ARG A 155 2.12 -4.02 -5.21
C ARG A 155 1.91 -4.38 -3.76
N ILE A 156 0.67 -4.28 -3.32
CA ILE A 156 0.25 -4.70 -1.99
C ILE A 156 -1.13 -5.32 -2.11
N LYS A 157 -1.32 -6.50 -1.53
CA LYS A 157 -2.62 -7.15 -1.41
C LYS A 157 -2.87 -7.43 0.05
N LEU A 158 -4.03 -7.01 0.56
CA LEU A 158 -4.46 -7.31 1.91
C LEU A 158 -5.90 -7.84 1.90
N ASP A 159 -6.14 -8.87 2.69
CA ASP A 159 -7.46 -9.27 3.14
C ASP A 159 -7.88 -8.38 4.30
N TRP A 160 -8.62 -7.32 3.97
CA TRP A 160 -9.06 -6.32 4.93
C TRP A 160 -10.07 -6.88 5.93
N SER A 161 -10.86 -7.87 5.55
CA SER A 161 -11.85 -8.49 6.43
C SER A 161 -11.19 -9.23 7.59
N VAL A 162 -10.07 -9.91 7.32
CA VAL A 162 -9.28 -10.58 8.35
C VAL A 162 -8.52 -9.56 9.20
N VAL A 163 -7.97 -8.52 8.57
CA VAL A 163 -7.31 -7.42 9.30
C VAL A 163 -8.29 -6.78 10.28
N GLU A 164 -9.48 -6.37 9.82
CA GLU A 164 -10.50 -5.69 10.62
C GLU A 164 -11.00 -6.53 11.80
N GLY A 165 -11.19 -7.83 11.59
CA GLY A 165 -11.62 -8.76 12.64
C GLY A 165 -10.58 -9.01 13.75
N ARG A 166 -9.32 -8.56 13.55
CA ARG A 166 -8.18 -8.86 14.44
C ARG A 166 -7.53 -7.63 15.06
N LEU A 167 -8.17 -6.47 14.99
CA LEU A 167 -7.60 -5.17 15.39
C LEU A 167 -7.48 -4.93 16.90
N GLY A 168 -7.48 -6.00 17.71
CA GLY A 168 -7.08 -5.94 19.11
C GLY A 168 -5.58 -5.67 19.27
N VAL A 169 -5.03 -6.00 20.44
CA VAL A 169 -3.58 -6.13 20.61
C VAL A 169 -3.15 -7.36 19.81
N ALA A 170 -2.62 -7.13 18.61
CA ALA A 170 -2.18 -8.18 17.69
C ALA A 170 -0.70 -7.99 17.34
N GLU A 171 -0.01 -9.08 17.04
CA GLU A 171 1.35 -9.02 16.53
C GLU A 171 1.34 -9.00 15.00
N LEU A 172 1.79 -7.88 14.41
CA LEU A 172 2.05 -7.79 12.98
C LEU A 172 3.44 -8.35 12.70
N VAL A 173 3.50 -9.32 11.80
CA VAL A 173 4.76 -9.91 11.31
C VAL A 173 4.85 -9.74 9.81
N LEU A 174 5.96 -9.17 9.34
CA LEU A 174 6.34 -9.24 7.93
C LEU A 174 7.48 -10.22 7.77
N GLN A 175 7.33 -11.18 6.85
CA GLN A 175 8.37 -12.17 6.58
C GLN A 175 8.79 -12.12 5.12
N LEU A 176 10.10 -11.96 4.89
CA LEU A 176 10.66 -11.93 3.55
C LEU A 176 10.60 -13.33 2.92
N SER A 177 9.62 -13.55 2.06
CA SER A 177 9.36 -14.84 1.42
C SER A 177 10.19 -15.09 0.17
N LYS A 178 10.53 -14.04 -0.59
CA LYS A 178 11.24 -14.15 -1.86
C LYS A 178 12.06 -12.90 -2.13
N MET A 179 13.28 -13.11 -2.59
CA MET A 179 14.10 -12.10 -3.27
C MET A 179 14.29 -12.54 -4.72
N LEU A 180 14.03 -11.64 -5.66
CA LEU A 180 14.26 -11.83 -7.08
C LEU A 180 15.44 -10.95 -7.49
N GLY A 181 16.61 -11.58 -7.58
CA GLY A 181 17.87 -10.85 -7.70
C GLY A 181 18.10 -9.93 -6.49
N ASP A 182 18.62 -8.74 -6.75
CA ASP A 182 18.87 -7.74 -5.71
C ASP A 182 17.88 -6.56 -5.75
N HIS A 183 16.91 -6.56 -6.65
CA HIS A 183 16.05 -5.42 -6.93
C HIS A 183 14.58 -5.67 -6.58
N ASP A 184 14.07 -6.89 -6.61
CA ASP A 184 12.65 -7.15 -6.31
C ASP A 184 12.50 -8.06 -5.09
N SER A 185 11.49 -7.79 -4.27
CA SER A 185 11.18 -8.57 -3.08
C SER A 185 9.69 -8.83 -2.92
N LYS A 186 9.37 -9.94 -2.25
CA LYS A 186 8.03 -10.26 -1.74
C LYS A 186 8.12 -10.58 -0.26
N SER A 187 7.30 -9.91 0.52
CA SER A 187 7.07 -10.25 1.93
C SER A 187 5.62 -10.64 2.15
N ASN A 188 5.40 -11.66 2.97
CA ASN A 188 4.08 -11.99 3.48
C ASN A 188 3.74 -11.05 4.64
N VAL A 189 2.46 -10.72 4.79
CA VAL A 189 1.91 -9.93 5.88
C VAL A 189 1.10 -10.86 6.76
N MET A 190 1.45 -10.97 8.04
CA MET A 190 0.79 -11.84 8.99
C MET A 190 0.30 -11.07 10.20
N LEU A 191 -0.87 -11.41 10.72
CA LEU A 191 -1.42 -10.92 11.98
C LEU A 191 -1.72 -12.12 12.87
N ASP A 192 -1.07 -12.21 14.02
CA ASP A 192 -1.14 -13.37 14.93
C ASP A 192 -0.99 -14.69 14.16
N GLU A 193 0.11 -14.80 13.40
CA GLU A 193 0.47 -15.97 12.56
C GLU A 193 -0.44 -16.23 11.36
N ILE A 194 -1.53 -15.49 11.19
CA ILE A 194 -2.42 -15.64 10.03
C ILE A 194 -1.98 -14.74 8.90
N ASN A 195 -1.76 -15.33 7.74
CA ASN A 195 -1.43 -14.59 6.54
C ASN A 195 -2.64 -13.77 6.08
N VAL A 196 -2.50 -12.45 6.13
CA VAL A 196 -3.51 -11.47 5.70
C VAL A 196 -3.16 -10.82 4.37
N GLY A 197 -2.07 -11.24 3.72
CA GLY A 197 -1.69 -10.72 2.42
C GLY A 197 -0.19 -10.69 2.17
N TRP A 198 0.21 -9.81 1.27
CA TRP A 198 1.61 -9.67 0.87
C TRP A 198 1.90 -8.27 0.34
N VAL A 199 3.18 -7.94 0.31
CA VAL A 199 3.68 -6.72 -0.31
C VAL A 199 4.90 -7.01 -1.16
N TYR A 200 5.05 -6.30 -2.28
CA TYR A 200 6.25 -6.34 -3.10
C TYR A 200 6.84 -4.96 -3.21
N PHE A 201 8.16 -4.95 -3.13
CA PHE A 201 8.94 -3.76 -3.36
C PHE A 201 9.93 -3.99 -4.48
N SER A 202 10.22 -2.91 -5.18
CA SER A 202 11.36 -2.85 -6.07
C SER A 202 12.35 -1.77 -5.61
N ARG A 203 13.64 -2.05 -5.74
CA ARG A 203 14.71 -1.09 -5.59
C ARG A 203 15.05 -0.57 -6.97
N ARG A 204 14.90 0.73 -7.17
CA ARG A 204 15.47 1.38 -8.36
C ARG A 204 16.93 1.70 -8.06
N LYS A 205 17.82 1.34 -9.01
CA LYS A 205 19.20 1.84 -8.96
C LYS A 205 19.14 3.38 -9.07
N PRO A 206 19.96 4.11 -8.28
CA PRO A 206 20.06 5.56 -8.39
C PRO A 206 20.46 5.99 -9.80
#